data_AF-A0A1X7CU52-F1
#
_entry.id   AF-A0A1X7CU52-F1
#
_cell.length_a   1.000
_cell.length_b   1.000
_cell.length_c   1.000
_cell.angle_alpha   90.00
_cell.angle_beta   90.00
_cell.angle_gamma   90.00
#
_symmetry.space_group_name_H-M   'P 1'
#
loop_
_entity.id
_entity.type
_entity.pdbx_description
1 polymer ?
#
loop_
_entity_poly.entity_id
_entity_poly.type
_entity_poly.pdbx_seq_one_letter_code
_entity_poly.pdbx_strand_id
1 'polypeptide(L)'
;MRRAASYPHPAGAVKRIETHISVVYLAGRYAYKIAKPVNLGFVDFTTARERCRCAFAALRLNRRLAPAIYLDVVPIRRIGRTFTMRRARGASIVDHALKMRRFDERDVFSNLLASGRLLASDVEHAATSIASFHRRASRHVPAHSLGSAQRVVTDIETVLHSLVREAPTLVDHDLRHWCREETARLRPHFAQRRAAGFVRECHGDLHLENIVRLPGGVAAFDCIEFDEGLRWTDVTADIAFTVMDFLAYGHGEFATRFLNRWLGATGDFDGLAALRFYIVYRALVRALVARLKARDDTATGTRYLTLVRNVIAAPRPFLVLCHGYSGSGKSVAAQALAPLAGAIRISSDMERKREKGTLADVESTRLPAAAYTHQSIDSNYVRLSEIASRLLAAGLPVIVDASFLAREHRAHFISLAQRARVALLIADFNADTNVMASRLARRASDRSESSDAGAAVLMQQMAQADVLTHEERSLTIPFDTDVAREALEHRDYWSPLLDRLPHGSWLSGTPHRAQ
;
A
#
# COMPACT_ATOMS: atom_id res chain seq x y z
N MET A 1 28.83 26.35 4.80
CA MET A 1 28.38 25.34 3.81
C MET A 1 27.75 25.91 2.53
N ARG A 2 27.44 27.22 2.41
CA ARG A 2 26.89 27.77 1.14
C ARG A 2 27.93 28.04 0.04
N ARG A 3 29.23 27.87 0.33
CA ARG A 3 30.33 28.10 -0.62
C ARG A 3 30.68 26.79 -1.32
N ALA A 4 30.86 26.82 -2.64
CA ALA A 4 31.23 25.62 -3.42
C ALA A 4 32.52 24.96 -2.90
N ALA A 5 33.49 25.76 -2.44
CA ALA A 5 34.75 25.28 -1.86
C ALA A 5 34.60 24.48 -0.55
N SER A 6 33.42 24.50 0.10
CA SER A 6 33.14 23.66 1.27
C SER A 6 33.01 22.17 0.91
N TYR A 7 32.89 21.81 -0.37
CA TYR A 7 32.63 20.45 -0.83
C TYR A 7 33.83 19.84 -1.57
N PRO A 8 33.99 18.50 -1.55
CA PRO A 8 35.10 17.82 -2.23
C PRO A 8 34.88 17.60 -3.74
N HIS A 9 33.78 18.12 -4.30
CA HIS A 9 33.41 17.95 -5.71
C HIS A 9 32.93 19.30 -6.28
N PRO A 10 32.77 19.43 -7.62
CA PRO A 10 32.14 20.59 -8.24
C PRO A 10 30.71 20.75 -7.71
N ALA A 11 30.51 21.68 -6.78
CA ALA A 11 29.24 21.91 -6.11
C ALA A 11 28.34 22.94 -6.83
N GLY A 12 28.91 23.78 -7.69
CA GLY A 12 28.18 24.83 -8.38
C GLY A 12 27.42 25.75 -7.41
N ALA A 13 26.24 26.21 -7.85
CA ALA A 13 25.33 26.96 -7.00
C ALA A 13 24.71 26.05 -5.93
N VAL A 14 24.80 26.47 -4.66
CA VAL A 14 24.31 25.68 -3.52
C VAL A 14 22.95 26.22 -3.07
N LYS A 15 21.90 25.41 -3.22
CA LYS A 15 20.56 25.72 -2.66
C LYS A 15 20.49 25.21 -1.23
N ARG A 16 19.97 26.03 -0.30
CA ARG A 16 19.71 25.64 1.09
C ARG A 16 18.21 25.49 1.29
N ILE A 17 17.80 24.35 1.81
CA ILE A 17 16.44 24.03 2.23
C ILE A 17 16.46 23.79 3.74
N GLU A 18 15.47 24.26 4.46
CA GLU A 18 15.40 24.14 5.91
C GLU A 18 14.08 23.53 6.34
N THR A 19 14.14 22.57 7.27
CA THR A 19 12.99 21.96 7.94
C THR A 19 13.04 22.28 9.42
N HIS A 20 12.08 21.78 10.22
CA HIS A 20 12.05 21.99 11.67
C HIS A 20 13.28 21.44 12.40
N ILE A 21 13.87 20.33 11.91
CA ILE A 21 14.96 19.62 12.58
C ILE A 21 16.24 19.51 11.75
N SER A 22 16.23 19.93 10.48
CA SER A 22 17.37 19.75 9.58
C SER A 22 17.56 20.90 8.60
N VAL A 23 18.76 20.99 8.04
CA VAL A 23 19.09 21.82 6.87
C VAL A 23 19.65 20.91 5.79
N VAL A 24 19.11 21.02 4.58
CA VAL A 24 19.59 20.30 3.40
C VAL A 24 20.29 21.27 2.46
N TYR A 25 21.52 20.94 2.08
CA TYR A 25 22.27 21.68 1.07
C TYR A 25 22.31 20.88 -0.23
N LEU A 26 21.71 21.40 -1.30
CA LEU A 26 21.83 20.84 -2.65
C LEU A 26 23.09 21.41 -3.30
N ALA A 27 24.08 20.56 -3.54
CA ALA A 27 25.40 20.92 -4.05
C ALA A 27 25.79 20.00 -5.21
N GLY A 28 25.77 20.50 -6.44
CA GLY A 28 26.10 19.72 -7.64
C GLY A 28 25.18 18.50 -7.78
N ARG A 29 25.75 17.29 -7.83
CA ARG A 29 25.01 16.01 -7.92
C ARG A 29 24.54 15.47 -6.57
N TYR A 30 24.88 16.13 -5.45
CA TYR A 30 24.65 15.62 -4.11
C TYR A 30 23.80 16.55 -3.25
N ALA A 31 23.11 15.97 -2.28
CA ALA A 31 22.43 16.68 -1.21
C ALA A 31 23.07 16.30 0.13
N TYR A 32 23.14 17.25 1.05
CA TYR A 32 23.74 17.05 2.37
C TYR A 32 22.75 17.49 3.45
N LYS A 33 22.17 16.53 4.18
CA LYS A 33 21.25 16.77 5.31
C LYS A 33 22.08 16.86 6.60
N ILE A 34 21.89 17.96 7.33
CA ILE A 34 22.56 18.24 8.61
C ILE A 34 21.47 18.52 9.63
N ALA A 35 21.46 17.81 10.75
CA ALA A 35 20.53 18.08 11.84
C ALA A 35 20.80 19.45 12.48
N LYS A 36 19.76 20.15 12.90
CA LYS A 36 19.88 21.44 13.60
C LYS A 36 20.11 21.21 15.09
N PRO A 37 20.83 22.10 15.78
CA PRO A 37 21.04 22.02 17.23
C PRO A 37 19.79 22.48 17.99
N VAL A 38 18.73 21.68 17.96
CA VAL A 38 17.42 22.00 18.58
C VAL A 38 17.02 20.93 19.59
N ASN A 39 16.23 21.31 20.59
CA ASN A 39 15.47 20.40 21.42
C ASN A 39 13.98 20.77 21.27
N LEU A 40 13.18 19.84 20.74
CA LEU A 40 11.74 20.04 20.48
C LEU A 40 10.86 19.16 21.38
N GLY A 41 11.42 18.62 22.47
CA GLY A 41 10.74 17.69 23.38
C GLY A 41 10.67 16.26 22.88
N PHE A 42 10.39 16.05 21.58
CA PHE A 42 10.41 14.71 20.94
C PHE A 42 11.77 14.36 20.31
N VAL A 43 12.67 15.34 20.14
CA VAL A 43 14.06 15.15 19.73
C VAL A 43 14.97 16.10 20.49
N ASP A 44 16.16 15.61 20.87
CA ASP A 44 17.26 16.43 21.38
C ASP A 44 18.50 16.28 20.50
N PHE A 45 18.74 17.29 19.67
CA PHE A 45 19.89 17.38 18.77
C PHE A 45 20.88 18.48 19.19
N THR A 46 20.83 18.93 20.44
CA THR A 46 21.72 19.99 20.95
C THR A 46 23.19 19.60 20.87
N THR A 47 23.51 18.31 21.06
CA THR A 47 24.90 17.81 20.99
C THR A 47 25.27 17.27 19.60
N ALA A 48 26.54 17.47 19.18
CA ALA A 48 27.05 16.93 17.91
C ALA A 48 27.06 15.38 17.88
N ARG A 49 27.16 14.74 19.06
CA ARG A 49 27.12 13.28 19.18
C ARG A 49 25.75 12.74 18.79
N GLU A 50 24.66 13.34 19.27
CA GLU A 50 23.30 12.92 18.91
C GLU A 50 23.00 13.18 17.44
N ARG A 51 23.43 14.32 16.90
CA ARG A 51 23.31 14.59 15.46
C ARG A 51 24.06 13.59 14.59
N CYS A 52 25.25 13.18 15.02
CA CYS A 52 26.01 12.12 14.36
C CYS A 52 25.27 10.77 14.38
N ARG A 53 24.78 10.35 15.56
CA ARG A 53 23.98 9.12 15.71
C ARG A 53 22.75 9.13 14.80
N CYS A 54 22.03 10.24 14.76
CA CYS A 54 20.88 10.47 13.90
C CYS A 54 21.24 10.33 12.40
N ALA A 55 22.36 10.93 11.95
CA ALA A 55 22.81 10.80 10.57
C ALA A 55 23.13 9.34 10.17
N PHE A 56 23.78 8.57 11.05
CA PHE A 56 24.04 7.14 10.82
C PHE A 56 22.76 6.29 10.85
N ALA A 57 21.83 6.60 11.76
CA ALA A 57 20.53 5.95 11.79
C ALA A 57 19.74 6.20 10.48
N ALA A 58 19.68 7.46 10.02
CA ALA A 58 19.06 7.82 8.76
C ALA A 58 19.69 7.08 7.57
N LEU A 59 21.02 6.96 7.51
CA LEU A 59 21.72 6.19 6.48
C LEU A 59 21.30 4.72 6.51
N ARG A 60 21.38 4.06 7.69
CA ARG A 60 21.02 2.65 7.86
C ARG A 60 19.58 2.38 7.44
N LEU A 61 18.65 3.20 7.94
CA LEU A 61 17.22 3.01 7.76
C LEU A 61 16.81 3.21 6.30
N ASN A 62 17.28 4.28 5.67
CA ASN A 62 16.86 4.63 4.32
C ASN A 62 17.53 3.79 3.23
N ARG A 63 18.75 3.27 3.43
CA ARG A 63 19.40 2.40 2.44
C ARG A 63 18.63 1.12 2.14
N ARG A 64 17.70 0.71 3.01
CA ARG A 64 16.84 -0.46 2.83
C ARG A 64 15.84 -0.31 1.68
N LEU A 65 15.42 0.92 1.39
CA LEU A 65 14.41 1.27 0.38
C LEU A 65 14.94 2.22 -0.70
N ALA A 66 16.02 2.95 -0.43
CA ALA A 66 16.62 3.93 -1.34
C ALA A 66 18.16 3.88 -1.35
N PRO A 67 18.79 2.71 -1.62
CA PRO A 67 20.25 2.58 -1.60
C PRO A 67 20.96 3.47 -2.63
N ALA A 68 20.30 3.83 -3.73
CA ALA A 68 20.85 4.73 -4.74
C ALA A 68 20.86 6.21 -4.31
N ILE A 69 20.01 6.57 -3.33
CA ILE A 69 19.90 7.94 -2.80
C ILE A 69 20.85 8.12 -1.61
N TYR A 70 20.89 7.19 -0.65
CA TYR A 70 21.63 7.38 0.61
C TYR A 70 23.03 6.77 0.52
N LEU A 71 24.06 7.63 0.48
CA LEU A 71 25.41 7.23 0.10
C LEU A 71 26.34 7.01 1.29
N ASP A 72 26.43 8.00 2.20
CA ASP A 72 27.43 7.99 3.28
C ASP A 72 27.09 9.01 4.38
N VAL A 73 27.76 8.94 5.53
CA VAL A 73 27.81 10.00 6.54
C VAL A 73 29.20 10.62 6.52
N VAL A 74 29.28 11.90 6.16
CA VAL A 74 30.56 12.61 6.00
C VAL A 74 30.80 13.61 7.15
N PRO A 75 32.03 13.71 7.66
CA PRO A 75 32.36 14.67 8.70
C PRO A 75 32.39 16.10 8.17
N ILE A 76 31.81 17.01 8.94
CA ILE A 76 31.96 18.46 8.79
C ILE A 76 33.13 18.90 9.65
N ARG A 77 34.09 19.56 9.03
CA ARG A 77 35.30 20.03 9.69
C ARG A 77 35.33 21.56 9.76
N ARG A 78 35.87 22.08 10.86
CA ARG A 78 36.14 23.50 11.05
C ARG A 78 37.61 23.80 10.79
N ILE A 79 37.89 24.84 10.00
CA ILE A 79 39.23 25.39 9.74
C ILE A 79 39.13 26.91 9.94
N GLY A 80 39.72 27.40 11.03
CA GLY A 80 39.53 28.79 11.47
C GLY A 80 38.04 29.11 11.62
N ARG A 81 37.55 30.07 10.81
CA ARG A 81 36.15 30.52 10.77
C ARG A 81 35.31 29.83 9.68
N THR A 82 35.87 28.87 8.95
CA THR A 82 35.23 28.21 7.81
C THR A 82 34.90 26.75 8.10
N PHE A 83 33.90 26.22 7.38
CA PHE A 83 33.49 24.83 7.46
C PHE A 83 33.67 24.14 6.10
N THR A 84 34.19 22.92 6.12
CA THR A 84 34.44 22.10 4.92
C THR A 84 34.19 20.63 5.20
N MET A 85 33.77 19.88 4.18
CA MET A 85 33.72 18.42 4.20
C MET A 85 35.00 17.78 3.64
N ARG A 86 35.91 18.59 3.10
CA ARG A 86 37.20 18.12 2.60
C ARG A 86 38.09 17.69 3.77
N ARG A 87 39.01 16.75 3.51
CA ARG A 87 40.15 16.55 4.40
C ARG A 87 41.08 17.75 4.26
N ALA A 88 41.54 18.27 5.38
CA ALA A 88 42.48 19.38 5.45
C ALA A 88 43.29 19.29 6.75
N ARG A 89 44.56 19.68 6.69
CA ARG A 89 45.45 19.68 7.84
C ARG A 89 45.00 20.75 8.85
N GLY A 90 45.06 20.44 10.15
CA GLY A 90 44.62 21.35 11.23
C GLY A 90 43.11 21.50 11.37
N ALA A 91 42.30 20.72 10.64
CA ALA A 91 40.85 20.78 10.69
C ALA A 91 40.29 19.83 11.76
N SER A 92 39.42 20.33 12.65
CA SER A 92 38.73 19.51 13.65
C SER A 92 37.31 19.14 13.20
N ILE A 93 36.86 17.92 13.48
CA ILE A 93 35.48 17.50 13.21
C ILE A 93 34.56 18.17 14.23
N VAL A 94 33.51 18.81 13.74
CA VAL A 94 32.53 19.54 14.57
C VAL A 94 31.12 19.00 14.43
N ASP A 95 30.82 18.28 13.34
CA ASP A 95 29.52 17.67 13.09
C ASP A 95 29.61 16.63 11.95
N HIS A 96 28.48 16.05 11.56
CA HIS A 96 28.35 15.14 10.44
C HIS A 96 27.19 15.56 9.51
N ALA A 97 27.28 15.17 8.25
CA ALA A 97 26.24 15.35 7.26
C ALA A 97 25.91 14.01 6.60
N LEU A 98 24.63 13.73 6.44
CA LEU A 98 24.17 12.64 5.59
C LEU A 98 24.31 13.05 4.12
N LYS A 99 25.20 12.36 3.41
CA LYS A 99 25.45 12.55 1.98
C LYS A 99 24.48 11.71 1.17
N MET A 100 23.73 12.38 0.30
CA MET A 100 22.72 11.78 -0.56
C MET A 100 22.98 12.13 -2.02
N ARG A 101 22.54 11.29 -2.94
CA ARG A 101 22.41 11.62 -4.36
C ARG A 101 21.16 12.47 -4.56
N ARG A 102 21.26 13.55 -5.33
CA ARG A 102 20.09 14.33 -5.72
C ARG A 102 19.24 13.56 -6.71
N PHE A 103 17.94 13.74 -6.61
CA PHE A 103 16.94 13.38 -7.62
C PHE A 103 16.11 14.63 -7.93
N ASP A 104 15.30 14.57 -8.98
CA ASP A 104 14.41 15.65 -9.37
C ASP A 104 13.14 15.62 -8.52
N GLU A 105 12.80 16.73 -7.88
CA GLU A 105 11.57 16.85 -7.07
C GLU A 105 10.31 16.59 -7.93
N ARG A 106 10.37 16.83 -9.25
CA ARG A 106 9.25 16.56 -10.18
C ARG A 106 8.92 15.07 -10.33
N ASP A 107 9.81 14.18 -9.88
CA ASP A 107 9.62 12.74 -9.95
C ASP A 107 9.13 12.13 -8.62
N VAL A 108 8.92 12.97 -7.59
CA VAL A 108 8.24 12.56 -6.35
C VAL A 108 6.78 12.24 -6.66
N PHE A 109 6.24 11.18 -6.06
CA PHE A 109 4.91 10.66 -6.37
C PHE A 109 3.81 11.70 -6.19
N SER A 110 3.86 12.54 -5.15
CA SER A 110 2.91 13.64 -4.98
C SER A 110 2.92 14.63 -6.16
N ASN A 111 4.10 14.96 -6.70
CA ASN A 111 4.25 15.86 -7.84
C ASN A 111 3.89 15.18 -9.18
N LEU A 112 4.18 13.89 -9.32
CA LEU A 112 3.74 13.09 -10.46
C LEU A 112 2.22 12.98 -10.49
N LEU A 113 1.59 12.76 -9.34
CA LEU A 113 0.14 12.69 -9.20
C LEU A 113 -0.51 14.03 -9.55
N ALA A 114 -0.03 15.12 -8.94
CA ALA A 114 -0.54 16.47 -9.20
C ALA A 114 -0.37 16.92 -10.66
N SER A 115 0.64 16.42 -11.37
CA SER A 115 0.87 16.71 -12.79
C SER A 115 0.26 15.70 -13.76
N GLY A 116 -0.50 14.70 -13.28
CA GLY A 116 -1.10 13.66 -14.12
C GLY A 116 -0.09 12.74 -14.80
N ARG A 117 1.15 12.68 -14.30
CA ARG A 117 2.26 11.88 -14.87
C ARG A 117 2.56 10.59 -14.10
N LEU A 118 1.86 10.33 -12.99
CA LEU A 118 1.99 9.08 -12.25
C LEU A 118 1.33 7.94 -13.03
N LEU A 119 2.06 6.86 -13.27
CA LEU A 119 1.59 5.71 -14.04
C LEU A 119 1.20 4.57 -13.09
N ALA A 120 0.27 3.73 -13.54
CA ALA A 120 -0.10 2.50 -12.84
C ALA A 120 1.12 1.61 -12.53
N SER A 121 2.07 1.53 -13.46
CA SER A 121 3.31 0.76 -13.29
C SER A 121 4.20 1.30 -12.16
N ASP A 122 4.22 2.61 -11.89
CA ASP A 122 4.99 3.13 -10.76
C ASP A 122 4.39 2.68 -9.43
N VAL A 123 3.05 2.72 -9.35
CA VAL A 123 2.31 2.30 -8.15
C VAL A 123 2.54 0.81 -7.89
N GLU A 124 2.52 -0.02 -8.93
CA GLU A 124 2.79 -1.45 -8.83
C GLU A 124 4.26 -1.73 -8.42
N HIS A 125 5.24 -1.02 -9.01
CA HIS A 125 6.64 -1.14 -8.60
C HIS A 125 6.86 -0.70 -7.15
N ALA A 126 6.22 0.38 -6.70
CA ALA A 126 6.26 0.83 -5.32
C ALA A 126 5.73 -0.27 -4.39
N ALA A 127 4.54 -0.79 -4.66
CA ALA A 127 3.91 -1.85 -3.87
C ALA A 127 4.78 -3.11 -3.78
N THR A 128 5.38 -3.54 -4.89
CA THR A 128 6.29 -4.70 -4.91
C THR A 128 7.57 -4.44 -4.10
N SER A 129 8.19 -3.26 -4.25
CA SER A 129 9.39 -2.88 -3.49
C SER A 129 9.11 -2.83 -1.99
N ILE A 130 8.00 -2.21 -1.59
CA ILE A 130 7.57 -2.08 -0.18
C ILE A 130 7.18 -3.44 0.40
N ALA A 131 6.43 -4.28 -0.33
CA ALA A 131 6.14 -5.65 0.10
C ALA A 131 7.43 -6.45 0.33
N SER A 132 8.39 -6.34 -0.60
CA SER A 132 9.68 -7.00 -0.49
C SER A 132 10.49 -6.49 0.72
N PHE A 133 10.43 -5.20 1.01
CA PHE A 133 11.03 -4.60 2.20
C PHE A 133 10.36 -5.13 3.47
N HIS A 134 9.02 -5.08 3.56
CA HIS A 134 8.28 -5.57 4.72
C HIS A 134 8.63 -7.02 5.03
N ARG A 135 8.69 -7.91 4.03
CA ARG A 135 9.07 -9.32 4.22
C ARG A 135 10.45 -9.52 4.85
N ARG A 136 11.41 -8.65 4.54
CA ARG A 136 12.80 -8.72 5.05
C ARG A 136 13.07 -7.86 6.28
N ALA A 137 12.20 -6.91 6.60
CA ALA A 137 12.37 -6.03 7.75
C ALA A 137 12.46 -6.84 9.04
N SER A 138 13.28 -6.36 9.99
CA SER A 138 13.49 -7.04 11.26
C SER A 138 12.16 -7.22 12.01
N ARG A 139 11.96 -8.43 12.54
CA ARG A 139 10.84 -8.79 13.41
C ARG A 139 11.23 -8.73 14.90
N HIS A 140 12.50 -8.46 15.21
CA HIS A 140 13.04 -8.43 16.56
C HIS A 140 12.78 -7.07 17.20
N VAL A 141 11.57 -6.89 17.75
CA VAL A 141 11.18 -5.65 18.41
C VAL A 141 12.06 -5.41 19.64
N PRO A 142 12.77 -4.27 19.74
CA PRO A 142 13.82 -4.08 20.76
C PRO A 142 13.27 -3.76 22.15
N ALA A 143 12.01 -3.32 22.24
CA ALA A 143 11.35 -3.01 23.50
C ALA A 143 9.90 -3.50 23.51
N HIS A 144 9.42 -3.99 24.65
CA HIS A 144 8.09 -4.59 24.75
C HIS A 144 6.95 -3.61 24.45
N SER A 145 7.15 -2.31 24.67
CA SER A 145 6.15 -1.27 24.40
C SER A 145 5.95 -0.99 22.91
N LEU A 146 6.95 -1.22 22.06
CA LEU A 146 6.92 -0.85 20.64
C LEU A 146 5.97 -1.76 19.85
N GLY A 147 5.14 -1.12 19.01
CA GLY A 147 4.08 -1.77 18.23
C GLY A 147 3.04 -2.53 19.07
N SER A 148 3.00 -2.33 20.39
CA SER A 148 2.00 -2.93 21.26
C SER A 148 0.62 -2.30 21.03
N ALA A 149 -0.44 -3.05 21.31
CA ALA A 149 -1.80 -2.52 21.23
C ALA A 149 -1.99 -1.26 22.10
N GLN A 150 -1.38 -1.24 23.29
CA GLN A 150 -1.40 -0.07 24.17
C GLN A 150 -0.72 1.14 23.53
N ARG A 151 0.42 0.93 22.85
CA ARG A 151 1.11 2.03 22.15
C ARG A 151 0.24 2.61 21.04
N VAL A 152 -0.41 1.76 20.24
CA VAL A 152 -1.33 2.20 19.18
C VAL A 152 -2.46 3.07 19.74
N VAL A 153 -3.06 2.66 20.87
CA VAL A 153 -4.11 3.43 21.57
C VAL A 153 -3.57 4.80 22.02
N THR A 154 -2.43 4.81 22.70
CA THR A 154 -1.82 6.06 23.19
C THR A 154 -1.44 7.02 22.06
N ASP A 155 -0.97 6.50 20.93
CA ASP A 155 -0.59 7.32 19.77
C ASP A 155 -1.82 8.01 19.16
N ILE A 156 -2.94 7.31 18.96
CA ILE A 156 -4.16 7.94 18.43
C ILE A 156 -4.77 8.95 19.42
N GLU A 157 -4.76 8.64 20.72
CA GLU A 157 -5.24 9.58 21.76
C GLU A 157 -4.40 10.86 21.79
N THR A 158 -3.08 10.73 21.65
CA THR A 158 -2.16 11.88 21.61
C THR A 158 -2.43 12.78 20.41
N VAL A 159 -2.68 12.19 19.23
CA VAL A 159 -3.04 12.94 18.02
C VAL A 159 -4.39 13.63 18.19
N LEU A 160 -5.40 12.93 18.72
CA LEU A 160 -6.73 13.50 18.97
C LEU A 160 -6.68 14.66 19.96
N HIS A 161 -5.98 14.51 21.10
CA HIS A 161 -5.81 15.58 22.08
C HIS A 161 -5.10 16.81 21.48
N SER A 162 -4.06 16.58 20.68
CA SER A 162 -3.35 17.65 19.99
C SER A 162 -4.27 18.37 19.00
N LEU A 163 -5.03 17.64 18.18
CA LEU A 163 -5.98 18.24 17.24
C LEU A 163 -7.10 19.02 17.94
N VAL A 164 -7.65 18.52 19.05
CA VAL A 164 -8.66 19.25 19.83
C VAL A 164 -8.09 20.56 20.36
N ARG A 165 -6.82 20.58 20.80
CA ARG A 165 -6.16 21.80 21.27
C ARG A 165 -5.90 22.80 20.15
N GLU A 166 -5.39 22.34 19.00
CA GLU A 166 -4.97 23.22 17.90
C GLU A 166 -6.12 23.62 16.95
N ALA A 167 -7.20 22.82 16.93
CA ALA A 167 -8.34 22.94 16.03
C ALA A 167 -9.61 22.25 16.58
N PRO A 168 -10.24 22.80 17.63
CA PRO A 168 -11.34 22.15 18.37
C PRO A 168 -12.57 21.80 17.53
N THR A 169 -12.81 22.52 16.43
CA THR A 169 -13.96 22.28 15.54
C THR A 169 -13.75 21.13 14.55
N LEU A 170 -12.52 20.63 14.39
CA LEU A 170 -12.18 19.59 13.40
C LEU A 170 -12.40 18.16 13.93
N VAL A 171 -12.41 17.99 15.25
CA VAL A 171 -12.63 16.70 15.91
C VAL A 171 -13.95 16.76 16.65
N ASP A 172 -14.98 16.16 16.07
CA ASP A 172 -16.30 16.07 16.70
C ASP A 172 -16.43 14.83 17.62
N HIS A 173 -17.62 14.70 18.22
CA HIS A 173 -17.96 13.59 19.10
C HIS A 173 -17.88 12.24 18.39
N ASP A 174 -18.42 12.15 17.17
CA ASP A 174 -18.53 10.89 16.43
C ASP A 174 -17.16 10.31 16.06
N LEU A 175 -16.21 11.16 15.66
CA LEU A 175 -14.85 10.72 15.39
C LEU A 175 -14.16 10.20 16.65
N ARG A 176 -14.30 10.90 17.78
CA ARG A 176 -13.72 10.44 19.07
C ARG A 176 -14.33 9.12 19.50
N HIS A 177 -15.64 8.99 19.38
CA HIS A 177 -16.36 7.77 19.70
C HIS A 177 -15.90 6.61 18.81
N TRP A 178 -15.84 6.83 17.49
CA TRP A 178 -15.37 5.84 16.54
C TRP A 178 -13.94 5.36 16.83
N CYS A 179 -13.01 6.27 17.11
CA CYS A 179 -11.63 5.89 17.46
C CYS A 179 -11.56 5.05 18.75
N ARG A 180 -12.37 5.38 19.76
CA ARG A 180 -12.43 4.63 21.03
C ARG A 180 -12.99 3.22 20.81
N GLU A 181 -14.11 3.10 20.11
CA GLU A 181 -14.74 1.80 19.81
C GLU A 181 -13.83 0.93 18.94
N GLU A 182 -13.24 1.48 17.88
CA GLU A 182 -12.38 0.72 16.97
C GLU A 182 -11.08 0.27 17.65
N THR A 183 -10.47 1.11 18.50
CA THR A 183 -9.28 0.68 19.25
C THR A 183 -9.60 -0.37 20.30
N ALA A 184 -10.77 -0.33 20.94
CA ALA A 184 -11.22 -1.37 21.84
C ALA A 184 -11.43 -2.70 21.07
N ARG A 185 -12.16 -2.64 19.95
CA ARG A 185 -12.44 -3.79 19.07
C ARG A 185 -11.17 -4.42 18.48
N LEU A 186 -10.21 -3.61 18.06
CA LEU A 186 -8.99 -4.06 17.40
C LEU A 186 -7.85 -4.42 18.36
N ARG A 187 -8.00 -4.19 19.67
CA ARG A 187 -6.96 -4.51 20.66
C ARG A 187 -6.46 -5.97 20.59
N PRO A 188 -7.34 -7.00 20.50
CA PRO A 188 -6.89 -8.38 20.33
C PRO A 188 -6.18 -8.60 18.99
N HIS A 189 -6.65 -7.94 17.93
CA HIS A 189 -6.03 -8.01 16.61
C HIS A 189 -4.61 -7.46 16.62
N PHE A 190 -4.38 -6.27 17.21
CA PHE A 190 -3.03 -5.71 17.34
C PHE A 190 -2.08 -6.64 18.13
N ALA A 191 -2.57 -7.26 19.20
CA ALA A 191 -1.79 -8.22 19.97
C ALA A 191 -1.43 -9.47 19.14
N GLN A 192 -2.39 -10.03 18.41
CA GLN A 192 -2.19 -11.17 17.51
C GLN A 192 -1.17 -10.83 16.41
N ARG A 193 -1.31 -9.67 15.76
CA ARG A 193 -0.41 -9.19 14.70
C ARG A 193 1.03 -9.07 15.20
N ARG A 194 1.21 -8.48 16.39
CA ARG A 194 2.52 -8.39 17.04
C ARG A 194 3.10 -9.77 17.34
N ALA A 195 2.32 -10.67 17.91
CA ALA A 195 2.74 -12.04 18.22
C ALA A 195 3.14 -12.83 16.96
N ALA A 196 2.44 -12.60 15.84
CA ALA A 196 2.75 -13.20 14.53
C ALA A 196 3.91 -12.50 13.78
N GLY A 197 4.58 -11.51 14.38
CA GLY A 197 5.76 -10.86 13.80
C GLY A 197 5.47 -9.90 12.65
N PHE A 198 4.27 -9.30 12.64
CA PHE A 198 3.90 -8.26 11.67
C PHE A 198 4.26 -6.85 12.13
N VAL A 199 4.57 -6.65 13.40
CA VAL A 199 5.28 -5.46 13.88
C VAL A 199 6.75 -5.59 13.47
N ARG A 200 7.22 -4.65 12.64
CA ARG A 200 8.58 -4.67 12.07
C ARG A 200 9.20 -3.28 12.12
N GLU A 201 10.51 -3.19 11.90
CA GLU A 201 11.19 -1.90 11.73
C GLU A 201 10.86 -1.34 10.34
N CYS A 202 9.67 -0.77 10.19
CA CYS A 202 9.07 -0.26 8.95
C CYS A 202 9.67 1.10 8.52
N HIS A 203 9.03 1.78 7.56
CA HIS A 203 9.40 3.14 7.14
C HIS A 203 8.94 4.20 8.17
N GLY A 204 7.71 4.08 8.65
CA GLY A 204 7.09 4.94 9.66
C GLY A 204 6.42 6.20 9.11
N ASP A 205 6.72 6.59 7.87
CA ASP A 205 6.24 7.83 7.22
C ASP A 205 6.06 7.69 5.68
N LEU A 206 5.40 6.62 5.24
CA LEU A 206 5.37 6.20 3.84
C LEU A 206 4.29 6.94 3.00
N HIS A 207 4.29 8.28 3.00
CA HIS A 207 3.41 9.10 2.13
C HIS A 207 3.96 9.32 0.72
N LEU A 208 3.14 9.88 -0.17
CA LEU A 208 3.50 10.14 -1.57
C LEU A 208 4.61 11.19 -1.75
N GLU A 209 4.85 12.05 -0.76
CA GLU A 209 6.02 12.96 -0.81
C GLU A 209 7.34 12.24 -0.49
N ASN A 210 7.27 11.02 0.06
CA ASN A 210 8.40 10.19 0.46
C ASN A 210 8.60 8.97 -0.47
N ILE A 211 8.00 9.01 -1.66
CA ILE A 211 8.16 8.00 -2.71
C ILE A 211 8.55 8.72 -4.01
N VAL A 212 9.57 8.22 -4.71
CA VAL A 212 10.13 8.88 -5.90
C VAL A 212 10.40 7.88 -7.03
N ARG A 213 10.07 8.28 -8.26
CA ARG A 213 10.47 7.59 -9.48
C ARG A 213 11.95 7.88 -9.78
N LEU A 214 12.73 6.83 -9.99
CA LEU A 214 14.13 6.89 -10.40
C LEU A 214 14.31 6.16 -11.74
N PRO A 215 15.41 6.43 -12.48
CA PRO A 215 15.68 5.73 -13.74
C PRO A 215 15.72 4.19 -13.65
N GLY A 216 15.95 3.63 -12.45
CA GLY A 216 16.00 2.20 -12.19
C GLY A 216 14.82 1.63 -11.40
N GLY A 217 13.71 2.37 -11.26
CA GLY A 217 12.51 1.91 -10.53
C GLY A 217 11.97 2.95 -9.56
N VAL A 218 11.37 2.51 -8.46
CA VAL A 218 10.78 3.39 -7.43
C VAL A 218 11.52 3.19 -6.11
N ALA A 219 11.75 4.28 -5.39
CA ALA A 219 12.36 4.28 -4.06
C ALA A 219 11.49 5.03 -3.05
N ALA A 220 11.45 4.52 -1.82
CA ALA A 220 10.89 5.23 -0.67
C ALA A 220 12.04 5.80 0.18
N PHE A 221 11.93 7.06 0.57
CA PHE A 221 12.98 7.83 1.24
C PHE A 221 12.43 8.64 2.42
N ASP A 222 13.33 9.14 3.25
CA ASP A 222 13.05 9.88 4.50
C ASP A 222 12.30 9.06 5.57
N CYS A 223 12.70 7.80 5.76
CA CYS A 223 12.30 6.97 6.89
C CYS A 223 12.63 7.65 8.22
N ILE A 224 11.70 7.60 9.18
CA ILE A 224 11.83 8.23 10.50
C ILE A 224 13.02 7.66 11.26
N GLU A 225 14.05 8.48 11.43
CA GLU A 225 15.29 8.10 12.11
C GLU A 225 15.29 8.39 13.62
N PHE A 226 14.40 9.26 14.09
CA PHE A 226 14.49 9.85 15.42
C PHE A 226 13.52 9.28 16.47
N ASP A 227 12.41 8.66 16.06
CA ASP A 227 11.45 8.03 16.98
C ASP A 227 11.24 6.55 16.59
N GLU A 228 11.62 5.65 17.50
CA GLU A 228 11.46 4.21 17.30
C GLU A 228 10.00 3.76 17.29
N GLY A 229 9.14 4.39 18.07
CA GLY A 229 7.73 4.06 18.16
C GLY A 229 6.97 4.29 16.85
N LEU A 230 7.43 5.26 16.05
CA LEU A 230 6.81 5.55 14.75
C LEU A 230 7.22 4.56 13.66
N ARG A 231 8.39 3.92 13.78
CA ARG A 231 8.90 2.94 12.79
C ARG A 231 8.71 1.48 13.20
N TRP A 232 8.69 1.15 14.49
CA TRP A 232 8.34 -0.20 14.97
C TRP A 232 6.83 -0.35 15.03
N THR A 233 6.23 -0.62 13.87
CA THR A 233 4.79 -0.63 13.66
C THR A 233 4.36 -1.80 12.80
N ASP A 234 3.05 -2.06 12.75
CA ASP A 234 2.49 -3.08 11.86
C ASP A 234 2.78 -2.72 10.40
N VAL A 235 3.15 -3.71 9.57
CA VAL A 235 3.37 -3.50 8.12
C VAL A 235 2.14 -2.92 7.40
N THR A 236 0.94 -3.19 7.89
CA THR A 236 -0.32 -2.59 7.40
C THR A 236 -0.44 -1.12 7.83
N ALA A 237 0.03 -0.78 9.03
CA ALA A 237 0.06 0.62 9.48
C ALA A 237 1.07 1.48 8.71
N ASP A 238 2.11 0.85 8.13
CA ASP A 238 3.08 1.51 7.25
C ASP A 238 2.47 1.76 5.87
N ILE A 239 1.92 0.75 5.21
CA ILE A 239 1.28 0.92 3.89
C ILE A 239 0.01 1.78 3.93
N ALA A 240 -0.69 1.82 5.06
CA ALA A 240 -1.88 2.66 5.24
C ALA A 240 -1.58 4.13 4.95
N PHE A 241 -0.34 4.60 5.15
CA PHE A 241 0.06 5.97 4.86
C PHE A 241 -0.01 6.28 3.35
N THR A 242 0.48 5.37 2.50
CA THR A 242 0.42 5.50 1.04
C THR A 242 -1.02 5.40 0.53
N VAL A 243 -1.78 4.42 1.03
CA VAL A 243 -3.18 4.20 0.66
C VAL A 243 -4.02 5.43 1.05
N MET A 244 -3.83 5.95 2.26
CA MET A 244 -4.51 7.13 2.78
C MET A 244 -4.26 8.36 1.90
N ASP A 245 -3.01 8.61 1.47
CA ASP A 245 -2.72 9.74 0.60
C ASP A 245 -3.42 9.63 -0.75
N PHE A 246 -3.36 8.47 -1.42
CA PHE A 246 -4.07 8.28 -2.69
C PHE A 246 -5.57 8.57 -2.55
N LEU A 247 -6.20 8.09 -1.48
CA LEU A 247 -7.61 8.37 -1.19
C LEU A 247 -7.85 9.87 -0.90
N ALA A 248 -6.97 10.53 -0.15
CA ALA A 248 -7.08 11.96 0.15
C ALA A 248 -6.97 12.82 -1.13
N TYR A 249 -6.20 12.36 -2.12
CA TYR A 249 -6.10 13.01 -3.42
C TYR A 249 -7.19 12.59 -4.41
N GLY A 250 -8.13 11.72 -4.02
CA GLY A 250 -9.25 11.29 -4.87
C GLY A 250 -8.89 10.19 -5.88
N HIS A 251 -7.76 9.50 -5.68
CA HIS A 251 -7.22 8.47 -6.56
C HIS A 251 -7.38 7.07 -5.97
N GLY A 252 -8.63 6.63 -5.76
CA GLY A 252 -8.94 5.32 -5.21
C GLY A 252 -8.44 4.17 -6.08
N GLU A 253 -8.40 4.36 -7.40
CA GLU A 253 -7.83 3.40 -8.34
C GLU A 253 -6.36 3.10 -8.05
N PHE A 254 -5.54 4.12 -7.73
CA PHE A 254 -4.15 3.91 -7.34
C PHE A 254 -4.04 3.31 -5.94
N ALA A 255 -4.89 3.71 -4.99
CA ALA A 255 -4.94 3.12 -3.66
C ALA A 255 -5.22 1.61 -3.73
N THR A 256 -6.24 1.20 -4.48
CA THR A 256 -6.63 -0.19 -4.66
C THR A 256 -5.62 -0.98 -5.48
N ARG A 257 -5.02 -0.39 -6.52
CA ARG A 257 -3.94 -1.05 -7.30
C ARG A 257 -2.72 -1.32 -6.44
N PHE A 258 -2.28 -0.33 -5.66
CA PHE A 258 -1.19 -0.47 -4.70
C PHE A 258 -1.47 -1.61 -3.70
N LEU A 259 -2.66 -1.59 -3.10
CA LEU A 259 -3.05 -2.55 -2.08
C LEU A 259 -3.13 -3.98 -2.62
N ASN A 260 -3.76 -4.18 -3.78
CA ASN A 260 -3.84 -5.50 -4.42
C ASN A 260 -2.46 -6.04 -4.81
N ARG A 261 -1.56 -5.18 -5.34
CA ARG A 261 -0.19 -5.61 -5.66
C ARG A 261 0.59 -5.98 -4.41
N TRP A 262 0.43 -5.22 -3.32
CA TRP A 262 1.04 -5.53 -2.03
C TRP A 262 0.52 -6.86 -1.47
N LEU A 263 -0.80 -7.07 -1.47
CA LEU A 263 -1.45 -8.32 -1.01
C LEU A 263 -1.05 -9.53 -1.85
N GLY A 264 -0.95 -9.39 -3.17
CA GLY A 264 -0.45 -10.45 -4.03
C GLY A 264 0.93 -10.92 -3.58
N ALA A 265 1.81 -9.97 -3.27
CA ALA A 265 3.19 -10.21 -2.85
C ALA A 265 3.35 -10.67 -1.38
N THR A 266 2.41 -10.35 -0.48
CA THR A 266 2.53 -10.68 0.96
C THR A 266 1.58 -11.78 1.41
N GLY A 267 0.40 -11.90 0.82
CA GLY A 267 -0.70 -12.73 1.29
C GLY A 267 -1.35 -12.23 2.57
N ASP A 268 -1.04 -11.02 2.99
CA ASP A 268 -1.41 -10.49 4.31
C ASP A 268 -2.82 -9.87 4.31
N PHE A 269 -3.82 -10.69 4.02
CA PHE A 269 -5.23 -10.27 4.07
C PHE A 269 -5.70 -9.96 5.50
N ASP A 270 -5.12 -10.63 6.51
CA ASP A 270 -5.51 -10.49 7.91
C ASP A 270 -5.25 -9.08 8.43
N GLY A 271 -4.15 -8.44 8.00
CA GLY A 271 -3.83 -7.06 8.37
C GLY A 271 -4.93 -6.06 7.99
N LEU A 272 -5.73 -6.37 6.96
CA LEU A 272 -6.76 -5.45 6.48
C LEU A 272 -7.93 -5.24 7.44
N ALA A 273 -8.08 -6.10 8.46
CA ALA A 273 -9.04 -5.89 9.54
C ALA A 273 -8.85 -4.55 10.27
N ALA A 274 -7.61 -4.02 10.30
CA ALA A 274 -7.27 -2.73 10.90
C ALA A 274 -7.01 -1.60 9.89
N LEU A 275 -7.15 -1.84 8.57
CA LEU A 275 -6.75 -0.86 7.55
C LEU A 275 -7.50 0.47 7.67
N ARG A 276 -8.83 0.44 7.87
CA ARG A 276 -9.65 1.66 8.05
C ARG A 276 -9.17 2.49 9.24
N PHE A 277 -8.91 1.83 10.36
CA PHE A 277 -8.36 2.47 11.55
C PHE A 277 -7.00 3.12 11.25
N TYR A 278 -6.08 2.41 10.60
CA TYR A 278 -4.78 2.98 10.27
C TYR A 278 -4.89 4.15 9.30
N ILE A 279 -5.77 4.10 8.29
CA ILE A 279 -6.01 5.22 7.38
C ILE A 279 -6.51 6.44 8.14
N VAL A 280 -7.49 6.28 9.04
CA VAL A 280 -8.00 7.38 9.87
C VAL A 280 -6.88 7.93 10.75
N TYR A 281 -6.12 7.08 11.44
CA TYR A 281 -4.99 7.50 12.26
C TYR A 281 -3.96 8.32 11.45
N ARG A 282 -3.55 7.85 10.27
CA ARG A 282 -2.57 8.57 9.43
C ARG A 282 -3.14 9.87 8.86
N ALA A 283 -4.40 9.89 8.46
CA ALA A 283 -5.07 11.11 8.00
C ALA A 283 -5.12 12.17 9.12
N LEU A 284 -5.41 11.79 10.37
CA LEU A 284 -5.38 12.70 11.51
C LEU A 284 -3.98 13.23 11.82
N VAL A 285 -2.95 12.38 11.69
CA VAL A 285 -1.54 12.84 11.78
C VAL A 285 -1.26 13.89 10.70
N ARG A 286 -1.65 13.66 9.45
CA ARG A 286 -1.44 14.64 8.36
C ARG A 286 -2.21 15.93 8.58
N ALA A 287 -3.45 15.86 9.06
CA ALA A 287 -4.24 17.04 9.41
C ALA A 287 -3.55 17.87 10.52
N LEU A 288 -3.02 17.22 11.56
CA LEU A 288 -2.28 17.87 12.62
C LEU A 288 -0.99 18.52 12.11
N VAL A 289 -0.22 17.81 11.29
CA VAL A 289 1.02 18.34 10.71
C VAL A 289 0.76 19.54 9.80
N ALA A 290 -0.28 19.49 8.96
CA ALA A 290 -0.67 20.62 8.12
C ALA A 290 -0.99 21.86 8.99
N ARG A 291 -1.77 21.66 10.05
CA ARG A 291 -2.13 22.72 11.00
C ARG A 291 -0.92 23.35 11.71
N LEU A 292 0.10 22.54 12.05
CA LEU A 292 1.31 23.00 12.73
C LEU A 292 2.31 23.69 11.78
N LYS A 293 2.46 23.22 10.53
CA LYS A 293 3.44 23.74 9.56
C LYS A 293 3.09 25.14 9.05
N ALA A 294 1.82 25.41 8.84
CA ALA A 294 1.33 26.70 8.40
C ALA A 294 -0.03 26.91 9.04
N ARG A 295 -0.18 27.93 9.89
CA ARG A 295 -1.48 28.24 10.51
C ARG A 295 -2.61 28.41 9.47
N ASP A 296 -2.25 28.60 8.19
CA ASP A 296 -3.13 28.84 7.05
C ASP A 296 -3.16 27.75 5.96
N ASP A 297 -2.50 26.59 6.09
CA ASP A 297 -2.69 25.46 5.14
C ASP A 297 -3.95 24.63 5.49
N THR A 298 -5.07 25.34 5.55
CA THR A 298 -6.40 24.80 5.86
C THR A 298 -6.87 23.83 4.78
N ALA A 299 -6.51 24.04 3.52
CA ALA A 299 -6.93 23.17 2.42
C ALA A 299 -6.39 21.75 2.57
N THR A 300 -5.10 21.59 2.92
CA THR A 300 -4.50 20.27 3.15
C THR A 300 -5.12 19.58 4.37
N GLY A 301 -5.30 20.31 5.48
CA GLY A 301 -5.95 19.77 6.67
C GLY A 301 -7.39 19.30 6.42
N THR A 302 -8.19 20.12 5.74
CA THR A 302 -9.58 19.80 5.38
C THR A 302 -9.66 18.56 4.50
N ARG A 303 -8.78 18.41 3.51
CA ARG A 303 -8.74 17.22 2.63
C ARG A 303 -8.66 15.92 3.41
N TYR A 304 -7.71 15.82 4.35
CA TYR A 304 -7.55 14.60 5.15
C TYR A 304 -8.72 14.38 6.12
N LEU A 305 -9.34 15.43 6.63
CA LEU A 305 -10.52 15.30 7.48
C LEU A 305 -11.77 14.88 6.70
N THR A 306 -11.93 15.35 5.46
CA THR A 306 -12.95 14.84 4.54
C THR A 306 -12.76 13.35 4.30
N LEU A 307 -11.51 12.91 4.08
CA LEU A 307 -11.21 11.47 3.99
C LEU A 307 -11.61 10.73 5.27
N VAL A 308 -11.28 11.25 6.45
CA VAL A 308 -11.68 10.64 7.73
C VAL A 308 -13.20 10.43 7.79
N ARG A 309 -13.99 11.46 7.44
CA ARG A 309 -15.46 11.36 7.42
C ARG A 309 -15.97 10.26 6.49
N ASN A 310 -15.38 10.14 5.31
CA ASN A 310 -15.73 9.10 4.34
C ASN A 310 -15.37 7.70 4.86
N VAL A 311 -14.22 7.55 5.54
CA VAL A 311 -13.75 6.24 6.02
C VAL A 311 -14.50 5.76 7.27
N ILE A 312 -14.88 6.66 8.19
CA ILE A 312 -15.61 6.28 9.41
C ILE A 312 -17.09 6.00 9.15
N ALA A 313 -17.65 6.47 8.03
CA ALA A 313 -19.01 6.14 7.61
C ALA A 313 -19.22 4.62 7.48
N ALA A 314 -20.48 4.18 7.61
CA ALA A 314 -20.83 2.76 7.52
C ALA A 314 -20.41 2.19 6.15
N PRO A 315 -19.55 1.16 6.10
CA PRO A 315 -19.07 0.61 4.84
C PRO A 315 -20.19 -0.14 4.12
N ARG A 316 -20.15 -0.14 2.79
CA ARG A 316 -21.08 -0.89 1.92
C ARG A 316 -20.29 -1.91 1.08
N PRO A 317 -19.77 -2.98 1.67
CA PRO A 317 -19.04 -4.00 0.93
C PRO A 317 -19.98 -4.78 0.00
N PHE A 318 -19.38 -5.38 -1.03
CA PHE A 318 -20.04 -6.27 -1.98
C PHE A 318 -19.10 -7.41 -2.33
N LEU A 319 -19.65 -8.45 -2.95
CA LEU A 319 -18.91 -9.63 -3.41
C LEU A 319 -19.15 -9.85 -4.91
N VAL A 320 -18.09 -9.91 -5.69
CA VAL A 320 -18.15 -10.28 -7.11
C VAL A 320 -17.44 -11.61 -7.32
N LEU A 321 -18.12 -12.57 -7.95
CA LEU A 321 -17.53 -13.85 -8.34
C LEU A 321 -17.16 -13.80 -9.81
N CYS A 322 -15.92 -14.13 -10.17
CA CYS A 322 -15.53 -14.29 -11.57
C CYS A 322 -15.95 -15.69 -12.06
N HIS A 323 -16.88 -15.77 -12.99
CA HIS A 323 -17.28 -17.01 -13.62
C HIS A 323 -16.63 -17.10 -15.00
N GLY A 324 -16.12 -18.27 -15.38
CA GLY A 324 -15.55 -18.48 -16.71
C GLY A 324 -14.42 -19.50 -16.77
N TYR A 325 -14.19 -20.02 -17.97
CA TYR A 325 -13.22 -21.08 -18.22
C TYR A 325 -11.76 -20.60 -18.17
N SER A 326 -10.84 -21.55 -18.06
CA SER A 326 -9.42 -21.26 -18.23
C SER A 326 -9.17 -20.71 -19.64
N GLY A 327 -8.53 -19.54 -19.74
CA GLY A 327 -8.29 -18.89 -21.03
C GLY A 327 -9.31 -17.82 -21.40
N SER A 328 -10.45 -17.71 -20.69
CA SER A 328 -11.49 -16.70 -20.95
C SER A 328 -11.13 -15.27 -20.55
N GLY A 329 -9.84 -14.96 -20.30
CA GLY A 329 -9.41 -13.61 -19.92
C GLY A 329 -9.78 -13.15 -18.50
N LYS A 330 -10.59 -13.92 -17.75
CA LYS A 330 -11.11 -13.57 -16.41
C LYS A 330 -10.09 -12.96 -15.43
N SER A 331 -8.87 -13.49 -15.36
CA SER A 331 -7.88 -13.02 -14.38
C SER A 331 -7.26 -11.68 -14.76
N VAL A 332 -7.11 -11.42 -16.06
CA VAL A 332 -6.69 -10.11 -16.58
C VAL A 332 -7.82 -9.10 -16.36
N ALA A 333 -9.05 -9.51 -16.66
CA ALA A 333 -10.25 -8.68 -16.49
C ALA A 333 -10.50 -8.32 -15.01
N ALA A 334 -10.42 -9.30 -14.10
CA ALA A 334 -10.55 -9.08 -12.65
C ALA A 334 -9.44 -8.18 -12.09
N GLN A 335 -8.22 -8.26 -12.63
CA GLN A 335 -7.12 -7.37 -12.25
C GLN A 335 -7.39 -5.92 -12.65
N ALA A 336 -7.99 -5.70 -13.83
CA ALA A 336 -8.36 -4.36 -14.31
C ALA A 336 -9.62 -3.81 -13.61
N LEU A 337 -10.60 -4.67 -13.29
CA LEU A 337 -11.81 -4.29 -12.59
C LEU A 337 -11.54 -3.87 -11.14
N ALA A 338 -10.64 -4.55 -10.43
CA ALA A 338 -10.47 -4.34 -8.99
C ALA A 338 -10.17 -2.87 -8.61
N PRO A 339 -9.25 -2.15 -9.27
CA PRO A 339 -9.05 -0.72 -9.05
C PRO A 339 -10.29 0.14 -9.34
N LEU A 340 -11.02 -0.14 -10.43
CA LEU A 340 -12.20 0.63 -10.84
C LEU A 340 -13.38 0.44 -9.87
N ALA A 341 -13.51 -0.76 -9.31
CA ALA A 341 -14.55 -1.10 -8.34
C ALA A 341 -14.15 -0.75 -6.89
N GLY A 342 -12.89 -0.37 -6.64
CA GLY A 342 -12.38 -0.17 -5.28
C GLY A 342 -12.44 -1.45 -4.43
N ALA A 343 -12.06 -2.59 -5.02
CA ALA A 343 -12.21 -3.91 -4.43
C ALA A 343 -10.88 -4.66 -4.22
N ILE A 344 -10.86 -5.57 -3.25
CA ILE A 344 -9.75 -6.50 -3.03
C ILE A 344 -9.98 -7.76 -3.85
N ARG A 345 -9.03 -8.09 -4.72
CA ARG A 345 -9.03 -9.30 -5.53
C ARG A 345 -8.36 -10.44 -4.77
N ILE A 346 -9.07 -11.54 -4.61
CA ILE A 346 -8.54 -12.81 -4.13
C ILE A 346 -8.37 -13.72 -5.34
N SER A 347 -7.13 -14.06 -5.69
CA SER A 347 -6.85 -14.96 -6.82
C SER A 347 -6.72 -16.40 -6.35
N SER A 348 -7.59 -17.28 -6.86
CA SER A 348 -7.52 -18.71 -6.63
C SER A 348 -6.15 -19.30 -7.00
N ASP A 349 -5.56 -18.83 -8.10
CA ASP A 349 -4.25 -19.31 -8.55
C ASP A 349 -3.12 -18.92 -7.59
N MET A 350 -3.11 -17.66 -7.16
CA MET A 350 -2.11 -17.18 -6.21
C MET A 350 -2.22 -17.88 -4.86
N GLU A 351 -3.44 -18.13 -4.38
CA GLU A 351 -3.62 -18.77 -3.07
C GLU A 351 -3.26 -20.26 -3.10
N ARG A 352 -3.54 -20.99 -4.19
CA ARG A 352 -3.00 -22.35 -4.39
C ARG A 352 -1.46 -22.36 -4.39
N LYS A 353 -0.83 -21.42 -5.09
CA LYS A 353 0.65 -21.29 -5.12
C LYS A 353 1.21 -20.94 -3.75
N ARG A 354 0.53 -20.09 -2.99
CA ARG A 354 0.90 -19.71 -1.62
C ARG A 354 0.87 -20.89 -0.64
N GLU A 355 -0.01 -21.87 -0.84
CA GLU A 355 -0.07 -23.08 -0.01
C GLU A 355 1.10 -24.03 -0.24
N LYS A 356 1.56 -24.14 -1.49
CA LYS A 356 2.53 -25.17 -1.88
C LYS A 356 3.96 -24.65 -2.00
N GLY A 357 4.14 -23.33 -2.08
CA GLY A 357 5.44 -22.68 -2.27
C GLY A 357 5.82 -21.73 -1.15
N THR A 358 7.04 -21.19 -1.21
CA THR A 358 7.42 -20.08 -0.35
C THR A 358 6.86 -18.77 -0.92
N LEU A 359 6.52 -17.82 -0.04
CA LEU A 359 5.99 -16.50 -0.42
C LEU A 359 6.88 -15.71 -1.40
N ALA A 360 8.16 -16.06 -1.52
CA ALA A 360 9.13 -15.39 -2.39
C ALA A 360 8.91 -15.71 -3.88
N ASP A 361 8.34 -16.87 -4.20
CA ASP A 361 8.24 -17.41 -5.57
C ASP A 361 6.79 -17.66 -6.00
N VAL A 362 5.80 -17.07 -5.32
CA VAL A 362 4.37 -17.36 -5.58
C VAL A 362 3.99 -17.11 -7.03
N GLU A 363 4.53 -16.09 -7.69
CA GLU A 363 4.22 -15.79 -9.10
C GLU A 363 4.87 -16.78 -10.08
N SER A 364 6.06 -17.31 -9.75
CA SER A 364 6.85 -18.22 -10.61
C SER A 364 6.65 -19.70 -10.30
N THR A 365 6.00 -20.03 -9.19
CA THR A 365 5.76 -21.42 -8.75
C THR A 365 4.81 -22.12 -9.73
N ARG A 366 5.22 -23.27 -10.26
CA ARG A 366 4.36 -24.20 -11.01
C ARG A 366 3.77 -25.23 -10.04
N LEU A 367 2.48 -25.55 -10.18
CA LEU A 367 1.85 -26.51 -9.29
C LEU A 367 1.87 -27.93 -9.91
N PRO A 368 2.06 -28.98 -9.09
CA PRO A 368 1.91 -30.35 -9.57
C PRO A 368 0.43 -30.67 -9.87
N ALA A 369 0.18 -31.67 -10.70
CA ALA A 369 -1.18 -32.13 -11.04
C ALA A 369 -2.05 -32.43 -9.80
N ALA A 370 -1.44 -32.87 -8.69
CA ALA A 370 -2.11 -33.08 -7.41
C ALA A 370 -2.80 -31.81 -6.84
N ALA A 371 -2.43 -30.60 -7.29
CA ALA A 371 -3.09 -29.35 -6.91
C ALA A 371 -4.45 -29.13 -7.57
N TYR A 372 -4.80 -29.95 -8.56
CA TYR A 372 -6.02 -29.86 -9.36
C TYR A 372 -6.95 -31.05 -9.14
N THR A 373 -6.75 -31.82 -8.07
CA THR A 373 -7.72 -32.82 -7.63
C THR A 373 -8.97 -32.14 -7.09
N HIS A 374 -10.15 -32.79 -7.18
CA HIS A 374 -11.40 -32.27 -6.62
C HIS A 374 -11.22 -31.82 -5.15
N GLN A 375 -10.64 -32.68 -4.31
CA GLN A 375 -10.38 -32.36 -2.91
C GLN A 375 -9.50 -31.10 -2.72
N SER A 376 -8.47 -30.91 -3.55
CA SER A 376 -7.61 -29.72 -3.48
C SER A 376 -8.35 -28.47 -3.96
N ILE A 377 -9.18 -28.60 -5.00
CA ILE A 377 -10.02 -27.52 -5.51
C ILE A 377 -11.00 -27.09 -4.41
N ASP A 378 -11.72 -28.03 -3.80
CA ASP A 378 -12.70 -27.76 -2.73
C ASP A 378 -12.05 -27.08 -1.53
N SER A 379 -10.91 -27.61 -1.06
CA SER A 379 -10.16 -26.99 0.04
C SER A 379 -9.72 -25.57 -0.31
N ASN A 380 -9.32 -25.31 -1.55
CA ASN A 380 -8.98 -23.97 -1.98
C ASN A 380 -10.21 -23.05 -1.98
N TYR A 381 -11.39 -23.51 -2.41
CA TYR A 381 -12.62 -22.69 -2.35
C TYR A 381 -13.06 -22.38 -0.92
N VAL A 382 -12.89 -23.32 0.02
CA VAL A 382 -13.11 -23.07 1.46
C VAL A 382 -12.22 -21.93 1.94
N ARG A 383 -10.91 -22.00 1.65
CA ARG A 383 -9.97 -20.94 2.01
C ARG A 383 -10.33 -19.59 1.38
N LEU A 384 -10.67 -19.56 0.09
CA LEU A 384 -11.08 -18.31 -0.57
C LEU A 384 -12.31 -17.70 0.10
N SER A 385 -13.25 -18.53 0.55
CA SER A 385 -14.44 -18.10 1.30
C SER A 385 -14.08 -17.56 2.68
N GLU A 386 -13.14 -18.19 3.40
CA GLU A 386 -12.64 -17.69 4.68
C GLU A 386 -11.92 -16.33 4.56
N ILE A 387 -11.13 -16.15 3.51
CA ILE A 387 -10.51 -14.85 3.21
C ILE A 387 -11.60 -13.82 2.87
N ALA A 388 -12.52 -14.14 1.96
CA ALA A 388 -13.61 -13.24 1.56
C ALA A 388 -14.47 -12.84 2.76
N SER A 389 -14.82 -13.78 3.64
CA SER A 389 -15.59 -13.54 4.86
C SER A 389 -14.92 -12.51 5.77
N ARG A 390 -13.61 -12.65 6.01
CA ARG A 390 -12.83 -11.71 6.85
C ARG A 390 -12.75 -10.32 6.23
N LEU A 391 -12.58 -10.24 4.91
CA LEU A 391 -12.53 -8.95 4.20
C LEU A 391 -13.89 -8.23 4.20
N LEU A 392 -14.98 -8.96 3.94
CA LEU A 392 -16.33 -8.42 4.01
C LEU A 392 -16.67 -7.94 5.43
N ALA A 393 -16.27 -8.70 6.46
CA ALA A 393 -16.42 -8.29 7.86
C ALA A 393 -15.58 -7.04 8.21
N ALA A 394 -14.44 -6.85 7.55
CA ALA A 394 -13.64 -5.62 7.64
C ALA A 394 -14.24 -4.43 6.85
N GLY A 395 -15.35 -4.63 6.13
CA GLY A 395 -16.01 -3.61 5.33
C GLY A 395 -15.32 -3.32 4.00
N LEU A 396 -14.61 -4.30 3.44
CA LEU A 396 -13.94 -4.20 2.14
C LEU A 396 -14.76 -4.89 1.05
N PRO A 397 -14.94 -4.28 -0.14
CA PRO A 397 -15.47 -4.99 -1.29
C PRO A 397 -14.49 -6.05 -1.80
N VAL A 398 -15.01 -7.17 -2.26
CA VAL A 398 -14.22 -8.35 -2.63
C VAL A 398 -14.55 -8.81 -4.05
N ILE A 399 -13.52 -9.13 -4.83
CA ILE A 399 -13.61 -9.87 -6.09
C ILE A 399 -12.91 -11.21 -5.89
N VAL A 400 -13.61 -12.31 -6.14
CA VAL A 400 -13.00 -13.65 -6.10
C VAL A 400 -12.72 -14.11 -7.52
N ASP A 401 -11.45 -14.10 -7.89
CA ASP A 401 -10.95 -14.58 -9.18
C ASP A 401 -10.66 -16.08 -9.10
N ALA A 402 -11.73 -16.86 -9.26
CA ALA A 402 -11.71 -18.30 -9.50
C ALA A 402 -12.47 -18.60 -10.80
N SER A 403 -12.77 -19.87 -11.11
CA SER A 403 -13.54 -20.23 -12.30
C SER A 403 -15.04 -20.39 -12.04
N PHE A 404 -15.41 -20.76 -10.81
CA PHE A 404 -16.80 -20.93 -10.34
C PHE A 404 -17.68 -21.84 -11.21
N LEU A 405 -17.08 -22.87 -11.82
CA LEU A 405 -17.78 -23.79 -12.73
C LEU A 405 -18.73 -24.76 -12.03
N ALA A 406 -18.43 -25.16 -10.78
CA ALA A 406 -19.28 -26.05 -10.01
C ALA A 406 -20.33 -25.27 -9.20
N ARG A 407 -21.57 -25.76 -9.21
CA ARG A 407 -22.71 -25.16 -8.51
C ARG A 407 -22.47 -25.08 -7.01
N GLU A 408 -21.85 -26.10 -6.42
CA GLU A 408 -21.55 -26.14 -4.99
C GLU A 408 -20.63 -24.99 -4.53
N HIS A 409 -19.61 -24.66 -5.34
CA HIS A 409 -18.71 -23.55 -5.06
C HIS A 409 -19.44 -22.21 -5.13
N ARG A 410 -20.33 -22.02 -6.13
CA ARG A 410 -21.16 -20.82 -6.22
C ARG A 410 -22.12 -20.70 -5.05
N ALA A 411 -22.83 -21.78 -4.71
CA ALA A 411 -23.79 -21.83 -3.60
C ALA A 411 -23.13 -21.48 -2.25
N HIS A 412 -21.88 -21.90 -2.05
CA HIS A 412 -21.12 -21.57 -0.85
C HIS A 412 -20.89 -20.05 -0.70
N PHE A 413 -20.51 -19.35 -1.78
CA PHE A 413 -20.30 -17.90 -1.77
C PHE A 413 -21.60 -17.10 -1.77
N ILE A 414 -22.68 -17.61 -2.39
CA ILE A 414 -24.02 -17.03 -2.28
C ILE A 414 -24.48 -17.05 -0.81
N SER A 415 -24.28 -18.19 -0.12
CA SER A 415 -24.58 -18.30 1.31
C SER A 415 -23.73 -17.38 2.17
N LEU A 416 -22.45 -17.18 1.81
CA LEU A 416 -21.59 -16.21 2.47
C LEU A 416 -22.13 -14.78 2.32
N ALA A 417 -22.51 -14.38 1.11
CA ALA A 417 -23.06 -13.04 0.85
C ALA A 417 -24.35 -12.79 1.64
N GLN A 418 -25.24 -13.79 1.72
CA GLN A 418 -26.46 -13.72 2.53
C GLN A 418 -26.18 -13.55 4.02
N ARG A 419 -25.26 -14.34 4.59
CA ARG A 419 -24.86 -14.21 6.01
C ARG A 419 -24.20 -12.87 6.31
N ALA A 420 -23.37 -12.38 5.40
CA ALA A 420 -22.71 -11.07 5.51
C ALA A 420 -23.65 -9.90 5.18
N ARG A 421 -24.85 -10.17 4.64
CA ARG A 421 -25.83 -9.18 4.17
C ARG A 421 -25.24 -8.19 3.16
N VAL A 422 -24.47 -8.70 2.21
CA VAL A 422 -23.83 -7.91 1.14
C VAL A 422 -24.41 -8.24 -0.22
N ALA A 423 -24.36 -7.28 -1.14
CA ALA A 423 -24.71 -7.53 -2.54
C ALA A 423 -23.72 -8.53 -3.17
N LEU A 424 -24.24 -9.46 -3.98
CA LEU A 424 -23.44 -10.39 -4.77
C LEU A 424 -23.80 -10.30 -6.25
N LEU A 425 -22.78 -10.25 -7.10
CA LEU A 425 -22.91 -10.36 -8.56
C LEU A 425 -21.93 -11.41 -9.10
N ILE A 426 -22.29 -12.03 -10.22
CA ILE A 426 -21.43 -12.95 -10.97
C ILE A 426 -20.99 -12.23 -12.25
N ALA A 427 -19.69 -12.02 -12.42
CA ALA A 427 -19.12 -11.52 -13.67
C ALA A 427 -18.76 -12.73 -14.54
N ASP A 428 -19.55 -12.98 -15.59
CA ASP A 428 -19.38 -14.14 -16.48
C ASP A 428 -18.52 -13.78 -17.69
N PHE A 429 -17.30 -14.32 -17.74
CA PHE A 429 -16.30 -14.00 -18.75
C PHE A 429 -16.28 -15.04 -19.85
N ASN A 430 -16.57 -14.56 -21.06
CA ASN A 430 -16.63 -15.36 -22.27
C ASN A 430 -15.54 -14.95 -23.27
N ALA A 431 -15.15 -15.89 -24.12
CA ALA A 431 -14.28 -15.70 -25.28
C ALA A 431 -14.50 -16.88 -26.24
N ASP A 432 -14.19 -16.70 -27.52
CA ASP A 432 -14.21 -17.80 -28.48
C ASP A 432 -13.30 -18.96 -28.03
N THR A 433 -13.75 -20.20 -28.24
CA THR A 433 -13.01 -21.40 -27.79
C THR A 433 -11.62 -21.49 -28.42
N ASN A 434 -11.45 -21.09 -29.67
CA ASN A 434 -10.14 -21.06 -30.33
C ASN A 434 -9.25 -19.97 -29.74
N VAL A 435 -9.83 -18.82 -29.37
CA VAL A 435 -9.13 -17.75 -28.67
C VAL A 435 -8.67 -18.23 -27.28
N MET A 436 -9.53 -18.91 -26.51
CA MET A 436 -9.16 -19.49 -25.22
C MET A 436 -8.04 -20.51 -25.35
N ALA A 437 -8.14 -21.44 -26.30
CA ALA A 437 -7.10 -22.44 -26.57
C ALA A 437 -5.76 -21.80 -26.96
N SER A 438 -5.80 -20.80 -27.85
CA SER A 438 -4.62 -20.04 -28.28
C SER A 438 -3.97 -19.28 -27.13
N ARG A 439 -4.77 -18.66 -26.25
CA ARG A 439 -4.29 -17.99 -25.04
C ARG A 439 -3.57 -18.98 -24.12
N LEU A 440 -4.16 -20.15 -23.85
CA LEU A 440 -3.53 -21.18 -23.01
C LEU A 440 -2.23 -21.71 -23.62
N ALA A 441 -2.20 -21.95 -24.93
CA ALA A 441 -0.98 -22.38 -25.63
C ALA A 441 0.16 -21.35 -25.51
N ARG A 442 -0.16 -20.06 -25.68
CA ARG A 442 0.82 -18.97 -25.51
C ARG A 442 1.36 -18.92 -24.08
N ARG A 443 0.51 -19.07 -23.06
CA ARG A 443 0.94 -19.11 -21.65
C ARG A 443 1.85 -20.29 -21.35
N ALA A 444 1.55 -21.46 -21.88
CA ALA A 444 2.39 -22.65 -21.70
C ALA A 444 3.79 -22.50 -22.33
N SER A 445 3.88 -21.72 -23.43
CA SER A 445 5.15 -21.43 -24.11
C SER A 445 6.00 -20.35 -23.43
N ASP A 446 5.38 -19.48 -22.62
CA ASP A 446 6.05 -18.39 -21.94
C ASP A 446 6.68 -18.89 -20.62
N ARG A 447 8.01 -18.88 -20.53
CA ARG A 447 8.73 -19.31 -19.31
C ARG A 447 8.45 -18.39 -18.12
N SER A 448 7.91 -17.19 -18.34
CA SER A 448 7.60 -16.20 -17.30
C SER A 448 6.18 -16.29 -16.74
N GLU A 449 5.24 -16.96 -17.43
CA GLU A 449 3.87 -17.18 -16.95
C GLU A 449 3.67 -18.66 -16.57
N SER A 450 3.58 -18.98 -15.27
CA SER A 450 3.21 -20.33 -14.83
C SER A 450 1.69 -20.50 -14.84
N SER A 451 1.12 -20.95 -15.96
CA SER A 451 -0.27 -21.43 -15.99
C SER A 451 -0.29 -22.94 -16.20
N ASP A 452 -0.95 -23.67 -15.30
CA ASP A 452 -1.03 -25.14 -15.34
C ASP A 452 -2.21 -25.65 -16.21
N ALA A 453 -2.97 -24.75 -16.85
CA ALA A 453 -4.13 -25.10 -17.66
C ALA A 453 -3.74 -25.21 -19.16
N GLY A 454 -3.69 -26.43 -19.68
CA GLY A 454 -3.57 -26.71 -21.12
C GLY A 454 -4.91 -26.86 -21.83
N ALA A 455 -4.90 -27.10 -23.15
CA ALA A 455 -6.12 -27.32 -23.95
C ALA A 455 -7.00 -28.47 -23.42
N ALA A 456 -6.40 -29.54 -22.87
CA ALA A 456 -7.14 -30.64 -22.23
C ALA A 456 -7.94 -30.19 -20.99
N VAL A 457 -7.39 -29.27 -20.19
CA VAL A 457 -8.07 -28.70 -19.01
C VAL A 457 -9.27 -27.87 -19.44
N LEU A 458 -9.16 -27.08 -20.51
CA LEU A 458 -10.28 -26.33 -21.05
C LEU A 458 -11.41 -27.26 -21.51
N MET A 459 -11.11 -28.30 -22.29
CA MET A 459 -12.11 -29.26 -22.76
C MET A 459 -12.79 -29.98 -21.60
N GLN A 460 -12.02 -30.41 -20.60
CA GLN A 460 -12.57 -31.03 -19.39
C GLN A 460 -13.49 -30.06 -18.63
N GLN A 461 -13.08 -28.81 -18.46
CA GLN A 461 -13.89 -27.78 -17.79
C GLN A 461 -15.20 -27.52 -18.54
N MET A 462 -15.19 -27.46 -19.87
CA MET A 462 -16.40 -27.28 -20.68
C MET A 462 -17.35 -28.48 -20.57
N ALA A 463 -16.82 -29.70 -20.48
CA ALA A 463 -17.63 -30.91 -20.34
C ALA A 463 -18.24 -31.08 -18.94
N GLN A 464 -17.61 -30.53 -17.90
CA GLN A 464 -17.98 -30.76 -16.49
C GLN A 464 -18.62 -29.55 -15.80
N ALA A 465 -18.71 -28.39 -16.46
CA ALA A 465 -19.26 -27.19 -15.84
C ALA A 465 -20.77 -27.28 -15.61
N ASP A 466 -21.19 -26.93 -14.39
CA ASP A 466 -22.60 -26.83 -14.05
C ASP A 466 -23.20 -25.55 -14.64
N VAL A 467 -24.31 -25.68 -15.35
CA VAL A 467 -25.06 -24.55 -15.90
C VAL A 467 -25.51 -23.61 -14.77
N LEU A 468 -25.43 -22.30 -15.03
CA LEU A 468 -26.00 -21.29 -14.13
C LEU A 468 -27.51 -21.50 -13.98
N THR A 469 -27.97 -21.64 -12.74
CA THR A 469 -29.40 -21.77 -12.40
C THR A 469 -30.16 -20.49 -12.75
N HIS A 470 -31.50 -20.54 -12.76
CA HIS A 470 -32.31 -19.37 -13.03
C HIS A 470 -32.03 -18.21 -12.04
N GLU A 471 -31.87 -18.53 -10.76
CA GLU A 471 -31.52 -17.55 -9.72
C GLU A 471 -30.12 -16.97 -9.97
N GLU A 472 -29.12 -17.81 -10.28
CA GLU A 472 -27.75 -17.37 -10.57
C GLU A 472 -27.70 -16.44 -11.79
N ARG A 473 -28.48 -16.73 -12.84
CA ARG A 473 -28.56 -15.87 -14.03
C ARG A 473 -29.04 -14.45 -13.72
N SER A 474 -29.95 -14.27 -12.75
CA SER A 474 -30.41 -12.94 -12.34
C SER A 474 -29.31 -12.08 -11.70
N LEU A 475 -28.29 -12.73 -11.13
CA LEU A 475 -27.12 -12.11 -10.52
C LEU A 475 -25.95 -11.97 -11.51
N THR A 476 -26.07 -12.54 -12.70
CA THR A 476 -24.97 -12.67 -13.66
C THR A 476 -24.95 -11.51 -14.65
N ILE A 477 -23.73 -11.08 -15.00
CA ILE A 477 -23.45 -10.04 -15.97
C ILE A 477 -22.39 -10.57 -16.93
N PRO A 478 -22.72 -10.76 -18.22
CA PRO A 478 -21.79 -11.30 -19.19
C PRO A 478 -20.79 -10.23 -19.66
N PHE A 479 -19.55 -10.67 -19.90
CA PHE A 479 -18.45 -9.87 -20.41
C PHE A 479 -17.72 -10.64 -21.50
N ASP A 480 -17.62 -10.05 -22.69
CA ASP A 480 -16.77 -10.56 -23.76
C ASP A 480 -15.34 -10.05 -23.58
N THR A 481 -14.40 -10.99 -23.44
CA THR A 481 -12.99 -10.67 -23.26
C THR A 481 -12.18 -10.75 -24.56
N ASP A 482 -12.81 -11.00 -25.71
CA ASP A 482 -12.15 -10.89 -27.02
C ASP A 482 -12.06 -9.43 -27.50
N VAL A 483 -11.55 -8.59 -26.59
CA VAL A 483 -11.37 -7.15 -26.78
C VAL A 483 -9.91 -6.79 -26.57
N ALA A 484 -9.52 -5.62 -27.07
CA ALA A 484 -8.21 -5.05 -26.76
C ALA A 484 -8.02 -4.89 -25.24
N ARG A 485 -6.82 -5.13 -24.73
CA ARG A 485 -6.54 -5.12 -23.28
C ARG A 485 -6.85 -3.76 -22.66
N GLU A 486 -6.64 -2.70 -23.41
CA GLU A 486 -6.90 -1.31 -23.04
C GLU A 486 -8.38 -1.09 -22.72
N ALA A 487 -9.30 -1.80 -23.41
CA ALA A 487 -10.73 -1.71 -23.13
C ALA A 487 -11.07 -2.11 -21.68
N LEU A 488 -10.34 -3.09 -21.13
CA LEU A 488 -10.56 -3.57 -19.76
C LEU A 488 -10.15 -2.53 -18.69
N GLU A 489 -9.32 -1.54 -19.03
CA GLU A 489 -8.92 -0.47 -18.10
C GLU A 489 -9.94 0.69 -18.10
N HIS A 490 -10.94 0.69 -19.00
CA HIS A 490 -11.94 1.74 -19.09
C HIS A 490 -13.23 1.41 -18.32
N ARG A 491 -13.75 2.40 -17.60
CA ARG A 491 -14.98 2.27 -16.80
C ARG A 491 -16.20 1.90 -17.64
N ASP A 492 -16.27 2.34 -18.89
CA ASP A 492 -17.42 2.11 -19.78
C ASP A 492 -17.60 0.64 -20.11
N TYR A 493 -16.51 -0.11 -20.26
CA TYR A 493 -16.57 -1.56 -20.44
C TYR A 493 -17.24 -2.24 -19.24
N TRP A 494 -17.05 -1.71 -18.03
CA TRP A 494 -17.56 -2.29 -16.78
C TRP A 494 -18.88 -1.70 -16.29
N SER A 495 -19.46 -0.72 -16.99
CA SER A 495 -20.68 -0.02 -16.54
C SER A 495 -21.84 -0.97 -16.20
N PRO A 496 -22.11 -2.07 -16.94
CA PRO A 496 -23.23 -2.97 -16.60
C PRO A 496 -23.10 -3.59 -15.20
N LEU A 497 -21.86 -3.79 -14.73
CA LEU A 497 -21.56 -4.30 -13.39
C LEU A 497 -21.43 -3.19 -12.37
N LEU A 498 -20.68 -2.13 -12.66
CA LEU A 498 -20.44 -1.03 -11.72
C LEU A 498 -21.72 -0.29 -11.33
N ASP A 499 -22.70 -0.19 -12.23
CA ASP A 499 -23.97 0.50 -11.95
C ASP A 499 -24.92 -0.34 -11.07
N ARG A 500 -24.68 -1.64 -10.94
CA ARG A 500 -25.43 -2.55 -10.05
C ARG A 500 -24.76 -2.73 -8.68
N LEU A 501 -23.51 -2.30 -8.53
CA LEU A 501 -22.79 -2.40 -7.27
C LEU A 501 -23.20 -1.26 -6.31
N PRO A 502 -23.21 -1.52 -4.99
CA PRO A 502 -23.41 -0.46 -4.01
C PRO A 502 -22.39 0.68 -4.21
N HIS A 503 -22.90 1.89 -4.42
CA HIS A 503 -22.07 3.09 -4.42
C HIS A 503 -21.59 3.42 -2.99
N GLY A 504 -20.42 4.06 -2.89
CA GLY A 504 -19.89 4.55 -1.62
C GLY A 504 -18.88 3.63 -0.93
N SER A 505 -18.15 2.78 -1.67
CA SER A 505 -16.94 2.15 -1.13
C SER A 505 -15.93 3.25 -0.76
N TRP A 506 -15.53 3.31 0.52
CA TRP A 506 -14.52 4.25 1.00
C TRP A 506 -13.15 4.07 0.31
N LEU A 507 -12.92 2.94 -0.35
CA LEU A 507 -11.69 2.62 -1.08
C LEU A 507 -11.73 3.11 -2.55
N SER A 508 -12.90 3.45 -3.10
CA SER A 508 -13.05 3.88 -4.50
C SER A 508 -12.58 5.32 -4.77
N GLY A 509 -12.40 6.15 -3.73
CA GLY A 509 -11.84 7.51 -3.82
C GLY A 509 -12.69 8.54 -4.58
N THR A 510 -13.64 8.12 -5.42
CA THR A 510 -14.59 9.02 -6.08
C THR A 510 -15.59 9.57 -5.08
N PRO A 511 -15.64 10.90 -4.86
CA PRO A 511 -16.77 11.49 -4.15
C PRO A 511 -18.05 11.16 -4.91
N HIS A 512 -19.14 10.92 -4.18
CA HIS A 512 -20.48 10.86 -4.74
C HIS A 512 -20.67 12.06 -5.67
N ARG A 513 -20.71 11.85 -7.00
CA ARG A 513 -21.45 12.77 -7.84
C ARG A 513 -22.90 12.53 -7.47
N ALA A 514 -23.42 13.34 -6.55
CA ALA A 514 -24.86 13.54 -6.47
C ALA A 514 -25.30 14.00 -7.86
N GLN A 515 -26.21 13.24 -8.48
CA GLN A 515 -26.92 13.71 -9.66
C GLN A 515 -27.69 14.97 -9.32
#